data_AF-A0AAU9KN45-F1
#
_entry.id   AF-A0AAU9KN45-F1
#
_cell.length_a   1.000
_cell.length_b   1.000
_cell.length_c   1.000
_cell.angle_alpha   90.00
_cell.angle_beta   90.00
_cell.angle_gamma   90.00
#
_symmetry.space_group_name_H-M   'P 1'
#
loop_
_entity.id
_entity.type
_entity.pdbx_description
1 polymer ?
#
loop_
_entity_poly.entity_id
_entity_poly.type
_entity_poly.pdbx_seq_one_letter_code
_entity_poly.pdbx_strand_id
1 'polypeptide(L)'
;MRGMTFQERRTHTSGSHISAAQFAASTGGLAMDTALLARVSGTDPSLMGSEEIQQIMRTPDLLSIYQKLQEEDDRRQRRLERNRASARVRREKKKGMVETYEGEVAKLESSLNMLKNHEFGTGNAQELATALQNSSGEYLRHALMSKDAKMELMARILGQHSRNTEAIRRANAENQALIAVASDNSKLFLSLRAQLGLTNEQCQRIANFNASASEEARKLDVIRKCFSALRAHDWLYVPGIETILHQTRNTMTPHQFQKLLSWSVENRPSIDQLQFVSTPSVCEQDLTFIFSED
;
A
#
# COMPACT_ATOMS: atom_id res chain seq x y z
N MET A 1 -19.23 -1.29 -90.50
CA MET A 1 -18.00 -2.07 -90.76
C MET A 1 -17.54 -2.66 -89.44
N ARG A 2 -17.37 -3.98 -89.40
CA ARG A 2 -17.17 -4.81 -88.21
C ARG A 2 -15.77 -4.58 -87.62
N GLY A 3 -15.70 -4.36 -86.31
CA GLY A 3 -14.45 -4.38 -85.54
C GLY A 3 -13.93 -5.81 -85.37
N MET A 4 -12.67 -6.02 -85.71
CA MET A 4 -11.93 -7.26 -85.46
C MET A 4 -11.56 -7.33 -83.97
N THR A 5 -12.06 -8.35 -83.28
CA THR A 5 -11.56 -8.79 -81.97
C THR A 5 -10.66 -10.00 -82.20
N PHE A 6 -9.36 -9.83 -81.97
CA PHE A 6 -8.40 -10.94 -81.92
C PHE A 6 -8.51 -11.60 -80.55
N GLN A 7 -8.95 -12.85 -80.54
CA GLN A 7 -9.11 -13.68 -79.36
C GLN A 7 -7.81 -14.47 -79.16
N GLU A 8 -6.95 -14.02 -78.25
CA GLU A 8 -5.71 -14.72 -77.91
C GLU A 8 -6.02 -15.88 -76.95
N ARG A 9 -5.96 -17.10 -77.50
CA ARG A 9 -6.22 -18.36 -76.82
C ARG A 9 -5.01 -18.71 -75.92
N ARG A 10 -5.02 -18.32 -74.64
CA ARG A 10 -4.06 -18.83 -73.64
C ARG A 10 -4.44 -20.24 -73.22
N THR A 11 -3.70 -21.23 -73.72
CA THR A 11 -3.67 -22.59 -73.16
C THR A 11 -2.72 -22.60 -71.97
N HIS A 12 -3.25 -22.49 -70.75
CA HIS A 12 -2.51 -22.85 -69.54
C HIS A 12 -2.65 -24.36 -69.33
N THR A 13 -1.55 -25.08 -69.48
CA THR A 13 -1.38 -26.46 -69.01
C THR A 13 -1.50 -26.48 -67.49
N SER A 14 -2.39 -27.33 -66.98
CA SER A 14 -2.58 -27.57 -65.54
C SER A 14 -1.33 -28.24 -64.94
N GLY A 15 -0.42 -27.44 -64.37
CA GLY A 15 0.63 -27.92 -63.49
C GLY A 15 0.02 -28.48 -62.20
N SER A 16 0.34 -29.73 -61.87
CA SER A 16 -0.13 -30.43 -60.67
C SER A 16 0.32 -29.69 -59.40
N HIS A 17 -0.55 -28.88 -58.82
CA HIS A 17 -0.29 -28.16 -57.57
C HIS A 17 -0.36 -29.13 -56.39
N ILE A 18 0.73 -29.28 -55.62
CA ILE A 18 0.68 -30.06 -54.38
C ILE A 18 -0.14 -29.27 -53.35
N SER A 19 -1.18 -29.90 -52.80
CA SER A 19 -1.97 -29.31 -51.72
C SER A 19 -1.33 -29.57 -50.35
N ALA A 20 -1.58 -28.71 -49.37
CA ALA A 20 -1.11 -28.89 -48.00
C ALA A 20 -1.58 -30.22 -47.37
N ALA A 21 -2.79 -30.66 -47.71
CA ALA A 21 -3.32 -31.95 -47.28
C ALA A 21 -2.56 -33.14 -47.90
N GLN A 22 -2.21 -33.04 -49.20
CA GLN A 22 -1.43 -34.07 -49.90
C GLN A 22 0.02 -34.14 -49.39
N PHE A 23 0.62 -32.99 -49.07
CA PHE A 23 1.93 -32.91 -48.44
C PHE A 23 1.93 -33.57 -47.06
N ALA A 24 0.98 -33.20 -46.19
CA ALA A 24 0.86 -33.77 -44.85
C ALA A 24 0.62 -35.29 -44.89
N ALA A 25 -0.24 -35.78 -45.80
CA ALA A 25 -0.51 -37.21 -45.95
C ALA A 25 0.73 -38.01 -46.37
N SER A 26 1.56 -37.44 -47.23
CA SER A 26 2.74 -38.12 -47.79
C SER A 26 3.99 -38.02 -46.90
N THR A 27 4.01 -37.10 -45.94
CA THR A 27 5.16 -36.79 -45.07
C THR A 27 4.92 -37.18 -43.61
N GLY A 28 3.86 -37.95 -43.32
CA GLY A 28 3.57 -38.41 -41.95
C GLY A 28 3.01 -37.33 -41.03
N GLY A 29 2.38 -36.28 -41.59
CA GLY A 29 1.70 -35.22 -40.83
C GLY A 29 2.49 -33.92 -40.68
N LEU A 30 3.60 -33.72 -41.41
CA LEU A 30 4.30 -32.44 -41.41
C LEU A 30 3.43 -31.34 -42.03
N ALA A 31 3.56 -30.13 -41.49
CA ALA A 31 2.83 -28.98 -41.99
C ALA A 31 3.56 -28.44 -43.22
N MET A 32 2.82 -28.06 -44.27
CA MET A 32 3.41 -27.48 -45.47
C MET A 32 3.66 -25.98 -45.25
N ASP A 33 4.93 -25.58 -45.16
CA ASP A 33 5.35 -24.18 -45.07
C ASP A 33 6.33 -23.88 -46.21
N THR A 34 5.87 -23.10 -47.18
CA THR A 34 6.61 -22.72 -48.37
C THR A 34 7.91 -21.97 -48.05
N ALA A 35 7.96 -21.21 -46.95
CA ALA A 35 9.18 -20.50 -46.54
C ALA A 35 10.22 -21.43 -45.90
N LEU A 36 9.77 -22.50 -45.24
CA LEU A 36 10.65 -23.55 -44.72
C LEU A 36 11.16 -24.46 -45.86
N LEU A 37 10.29 -24.82 -46.81
CA LEU A 37 10.64 -25.63 -47.98
C LEU A 37 11.68 -24.92 -48.86
N ALA A 38 11.49 -23.62 -49.09
CA ALA A 38 12.43 -22.74 -49.80
C ALA A 38 13.82 -22.73 -49.14
N ARG A 39 13.86 -22.73 -47.81
CA ARG A 39 15.10 -22.73 -47.01
C ARG A 39 15.87 -24.05 -47.13
N VAL A 40 15.16 -25.17 -47.30
CA VAL A 40 15.75 -26.51 -47.51
C VAL A 40 16.34 -26.64 -48.91
N SER A 41 15.66 -26.11 -49.93
CA SER A 41 16.13 -26.15 -51.32
C SER A 41 17.08 -25.02 -51.71
N GLY A 42 17.19 -23.96 -50.89
CA GLY A 42 17.96 -22.76 -51.23
C GLY A 42 17.33 -21.90 -52.33
N THR A 43 16.05 -22.15 -52.64
CA THR A 43 15.28 -21.44 -53.68
C THR A 43 14.50 -20.29 -53.05
N ASP A 44 14.16 -19.25 -53.83
CA ASP A 44 13.25 -18.19 -53.38
C ASP A 44 11.85 -18.77 -53.08
N PRO A 45 11.21 -18.45 -51.94
CA PRO A 45 9.85 -18.89 -51.62
C PRO A 45 8.80 -18.61 -52.70
N SER A 46 8.99 -17.55 -53.49
CA SER A 46 8.08 -17.18 -54.58
C SER A 46 8.23 -18.03 -55.84
N LEU A 47 9.35 -18.74 -55.97
CA LEU A 47 9.69 -19.59 -57.11
C LEU A 47 9.52 -21.09 -56.81
N MET A 48 9.08 -21.43 -55.59
CA MET A 48 8.91 -22.82 -55.18
C MET A 48 7.86 -23.55 -56.02
N GLY A 49 8.34 -24.44 -56.88
CA GLY A 49 7.51 -25.27 -57.74
C GLY A 49 7.04 -26.55 -57.06
N SER A 50 5.93 -27.12 -57.55
CA SER A 50 5.43 -28.41 -57.05
C SER A 50 6.40 -29.57 -57.30
N GLU A 51 7.24 -29.50 -58.32
CA GLU A 51 8.27 -30.54 -58.58
C GLU A 51 9.39 -30.53 -57.55
N GLU A 52 9.84 -29.35 -57.13
CA GLU A 52 10.87 -29.18 -56.10
C GLU A 52 10.35 -29.66 -54.73
N ILE A 53 9.09 -29.37 -54.43
CA ILE A 53 8.42 -29.87 -53.22
C ILE A 53 8.33 -31.40 -53.25
N GLN A 54 7.98 -31.98 -54.41
CA GLN A 54 7.99 -33.44 -54.61
C GLN A 54 9.39 -34.05 -54.43
N GLN A 55 10.44 -33.34 -54.85
CA GLN A 55 11.82 -33.78 -54.69
C GLN A 55 12.26 -33.81 -53.23
N ILE A 56 11.87 -32.80 -52.43
CA ILE A 56 12.08 -32.78 -50.98
C ILE A 56 11.34 -33.97 -50.32
N MET A 57 10.08 -34.24 -50.72
CA MET A 57 9.28 -35.35 -50.19
C MET A 57 9.86 -36.74 -50.53
N ARG A 58 10.47 -36.88 -51.71
CA ARG A 58 11.07 -38.15 -52.17
C ARG A 58 12.46 -38.41 -51.61
N THR A 59 13.14 -37.38 -51.09
CA THR A 59 14.51 -37.48 -50.58
C THR A 59 14.50 -37.50 -49.04
N PRO A 60 14.76 -38.66 -48.39
CA PRO A 60 14.64 -38.79 -46.94
C PRO A 60 15.49 -37.80 -46.13
N ASP A 61 16.68 -37.46 -46.62
CA ASP A 61 17.58 -36.51 -45.95
C ASP A 61 17.04 -35.07 -45.97
N LEU A 62 16.51 -34.62 -47.11
CA LEU A 62 15.89 -33.30 -47.23
C LEU A 62 14.61 -33.22 -46.41
N LEU A 63 13.83 -34.29 -46.37
CA LEU A 63 12.63 -34.38 -45.53
C LEU A 63 12.98 -34.36 -44.03
N SER A 64 14.06 -35.02 -43.61
CA SER A 64 14.59 -34.97 -42.24
C SER A 64 15.09 -33.58 -41.85
N ILE A 65 15.77 -32.87 -42.77
CA ILE A 65 16.18 -31.47 -42.56
C ILE A 65 14.95 -30.57 -42.42
N TYR A 66 13.96 -30.74 -43.30
CA TYR A 66 12.70 -30.01 -43.23
C TYR A 66 11.97 -30.21 -41.89
N GLN A 67 11.86 -31.46 -41.44
CA GLN A 67 11.28 -31.80 -40.14
C GLN A 67 12.03 -31.11 -38.99
N LYS A 68 13.37 -31.16 -38.97
CA LYS A 68 14.17 -30.50 -37.92
C LYS A 68 13.98 -28.99 -37.90
N LEU A 69 13.90 -28.36 -39.08
CA LEU A 69 13.65 -26.92 -39.18
C LEU A 69 12.24 -26.56 -38.69
N GLN A 70 11.25 -27.37 -39.01
CA GLN A 70 9.88 -27.16 -38.52
C GLN A 70 9.81 -27.30 -36.99
N GLU A 71 10.46 -28.32 -36.41
CA GLU A 71 10.56 -28.48 -34.96
C GLU A 71 11.32 -27.34 -34.26
N GLU A 72 12.36 -26.80 -34.90
CA GLU A 72 13.10 -25.65 -34.39
C GLU A 72 12.24 -24.37 -34.41
N ASP A 73 11.56 -24.08 -35.52
CA ASP A 73 10.69 -22.92 -35.63
C ASP A 73 9.50 -23.02 -34.64
N ASP A 74 8.94 -24.21 -34.43
CA ASP A 74 7.95 -24.45 -33.37
C ASP A 74 8.50 -24.16 -31.97
N ARG A 75 9.71 -24.65 -31.66
CA ARG A 75 10.36 -24.37 -30.36
C ARG A 75 10.65 -22.89 -30.18
N ARG A 76 11.10 -22.21 -31.24
CA ARG A 76 11.36 -20.77 -31.26
C ARG A 76 10.07 -20.00 -31.02
N GLN A 77 9.00 -20.36 -31.70
CA GLN A 77 7.69 -19.73 -31.55
C GLN A 77 7.17 -19.86 -30.11
N ARG A 78 7.22 -21.06 -29.52
CA ARG A 78 6.85 -21.28 -28.10
C ARG A 78 7.70 -20.46 -27.13
N ARG A 79 9.00 -20.27 -27.40
CA ARG A 79 9.88 -19.40 -26.58
C ARG A 79 9.48 -17.93 -26.71
N LEU A 80 9.20 -17.46 -27.92
CA LEU A 80 8.77 -16.09 -28.19
C LEU A 80 7.42 -15.78 -27.53
N GLU A 81 6.46 -16.70 -27.62
CA GLU A 81 5.15 -16.56 -26.94
C GLU A 81 5.30 -16.46 -25.42
N ARG A 82 6.11 -17.34 -24.81
CA ARG A 82 6.44 -17.24 -23.38
C ARG A 82 7.11 -15.92 -23.01
N ASN A 83 8.03 -15.43 -23.84
CA ASN A 83 8.69 -14.15 -23.62
C ASN A 83 7.69 -12.98 -23.72
N ARG A 84 6.83 -12.97 -24.74
CA ARG A 84 5.74 -11.99 -24.91
C ARG A 84 4.79 -11.99 -23.71
N ALA A 85 4.37 -13.17 -23.23
CA ALA A 85 3.52 -13.31 -22.05
C ALA A 85 4.21 -12.75 -20.80
N SER A 86 5.48 -13.12 -20.57
CA SER A 86 6.26 -12.63 -19.43
C SER A 86 6.45 -11.11 -19.48
N ALA A 87 6.69 -10.53 -20.67
CA ALA A 87 6.82 -9.10 -20.85
C ALA A 87 5.51 -8.35 -20.58
N ARG A 88 4.36 -8.91 -20.99
CA ARG A 88 3.03 -8.35 -20.66
C ARG A 88 2.81 -8.31 -19.16
N VAL A 89 3.03 -9.43 -18.47
CA VAL A 89 2.90 -9.51 -17.00
C VAL A 89 3.83 -8.52 -16.29
N ARG A 90 5.08 -8.38 -16.76
CA ARG A 90 6.01 -7.38 -16.19
C ARG A 90 5.52 -5.95 -16.37
N ARG A 91 5.01 -5.61 -17.55
CA ARG A 91 4.46 -4.28 -17.84
C ARG A 91 3.22 -4.00 -17.01
N GLU A 92 2.32 -4.97 -16.88
CA GLU A 92 1.10 -4.87 -16.10
C GLU A 92 1.40 -4.67 -14.61
N LYS A 93 2.36 -5.43 -14.04
CA LYS A 93 2.85 -5.20 -12.67
C LYS A 93 3.42 -3.80 -12.48
N LYS A 94 4.24 -3.32 -13.42
CA LYS A 94 4.79 -1.97 -13.35
C LYS A 94 3.69 -0.91 -13.44
N LYS A 95 2.72 -1.10 -14.34
CA LYS A 95 1.58 -0.20 -14.52
C LYS A 95 0.74 -0.09 -13.24
N GLY A 96 0.34 -1.22 -12.63
CA GLY A 96 -0.43 -1.19 -11.39
C GLY A 96 0.32 -0.55 -10.21
N MET A 97 1.64 -0.75 -10.15
CA MET A 97 2.49 -0.07 -9.16
C MET A 97 2.52 1.45 -9.38
N VAL A 98 2.66 1.90 -10.63
CA VAL A 98 2.64 3.32 -10.99
C VAL A 98 1.28 3.94 -10.66
N GLU A 99 0.17 3.31 -11.07
CA GLU A 99 -1.19 3.80 -10.77
C GLU A 99 -1.45 3.92 -9.27
N THR A 100 -0.94 2.97 -8.47
CA THR A 100 -1.05 3.03 -7.00
C THR A 100 -0.28 4.23 -6.44
N TYR A 101 0.96 4.44 -6.88
CA TYR A 101 1.76 5.56 -6.42
C TYR A 101 1.23 6.91 -6.90
N GLU A 102 0.75 7.02 -8.14
CA GLU A 102 0.12 8.25 -8.65
C GLU A 102 -1.14 8.58 -7.83
N GLY A 103 -1.95 7.58 -7.48
CA GLY A 103 -3.10 7.75 -6.59
C GLY A 103 -2.71 8.20 -5.17
N GLU A 104 -1.66 7.61 -4.58
CA GLU A 104 -1.14 8.02 -3.27
C GLU A 104 -0.58 9.44 -3.31
N VAL A 105 0.19 9.80 -4.34
CA VAL A 105 0.74 11.15 -4.52
C VAL A 105 -0.39 12.18 -4.65
N ALA A 106 -1.41 11.91 -5.45
CA ALA A 106 -2.56 12.83 -5.58
C ALA A 106 -3.29 13.03 -4.24
N LYS A 107 -3.48 11.96 -3.45
CA LYS A 107 -4.07 12.03 -2.10
C LYS A 107 -3.19 12.85 -1.14
N LEU A 108 -1.88 12.66 -1.19
CA LEU A 108 -0.91 13.38 -0.36
C LEU A 108 -0.82 14.86 -0.73
N GLU A 109 -0.79 15.19 -2.02
CA GLU A 109 -0.78 16.58 -2.51
C GLU A 109 -2.05 17.33 -2.11
N SER A 110 -3.20 16.68 -2.22
CA SER A 110 -4.48 17.23 -1.76
C SER A 110 -4.48 17.49 -0.25
N SER A 111 -4.02 16.51 0.54
CA SER A 111 -3.92 16.64 2.01
C SER A 111 -2.93 17.73 2.41
N LEU A 112 -1.79 17.82 1.73
CA LEU A 112 -0.75 18.81 2.00
C LEU A 112 -1.22 20.24 1.66
N ASN A 113 -1.95 20.41 0.55
CA ASN A 113 -2.55 21.70 0.21
C ASN A 113 -3.61 22.11 1.24
N MET A 114 -4.44 21.16 1.69
CA MET A 114 -5.41 21.42 2.75
C MET A 114 -4.73 21.85 4.05
N LEU A 115 -3.69 21.14 4.48
CA LEU A 115 -2.93 21.45 5.71
C LEU A 115 -2.21 22.80 5.62
N LYS A 116 -1.63 23.14 4.46
CA LYS A 116 -0.95 24.43 4.27
C LYS A 116 -1.89 25.63 4.37
N ASN A 117 -3.12 25.47 3.91
CA ASN A 117 -4.11 26.55 3.86
C ASN A 117 -5.04 26.55 5.08
N HIS A 118 -4.84 25.63 6.04
CA HIS A 118 -5.69 25.51 7.21
C HIS A 118 -5.35 26.56 8.26
N GLU A 119 -6.35 27.35 8.66
CA GLU A 119 -6.26 28.26 9.81
C GLU A 119 -7.01 27.66 11.01
N PHE A 120 -6.36 27.65 12.18
CA PHE A 120 -6.99 27.12 13.39
C PHE A 120 -8.25 27.92 13.76
N GLY A 121 -9.38 27.22 13.90
CA GLY A 121 -10.67 27.83 14.24
C GLY A 121 -11.57 28.11 13.04
N THR A 122 -11.14 27.79 11.82
CA THR A 122 -11.96 27.87 10.60
C THR A 122 -12.01 26.52 9.88
N GLY A 123 -13.02 26.31 9.04
CA GLY A 123 -13.14 25.11 8.21
C GLY A 123 -13.78 23.89 8.88
N ASN A 124 -13.69 22.75 8.19
CA ASN A 124 -14.30 21.49 8.60
C ASN A 124 -13.30 20.62 9.37
N ALA A 125 -13.52 20.44 10.68
CA ALA A 125 -12.67 19.62 11.54
C ALA A 125 -12.53 18.16 11.04
N GLN A 126 -13.55 17.65 10.35
CA GLN A 126 -13.53 16.29 9.79
C GLN A 126 -12.59 16.19 8.58
N GLU A 127 -12.53 17.23 7.74
CA GLU A 127 -11.61 17.29 6.60
C GLU A 127 -10.17 17.42 7.07
N LEU A 128 -9.91 18.24 8.09
CA LEU A 128 -8.59 18.33 8.74
C LEU A 128 -8.18 16.98 9.33
N ALA A 129 -9.06 16.32 10.10
CA ALA A 129 -8.79 15.02 10.67
C ALA A 129 -8.48 13.98 9.58
N THR A 130 -9.23 14.01 8.47
CA THR A 130 -9.02 13.13 7.31
C THR A 130 -7.69 13.42 6.61
N ALA A 131 -7.32 14.69 6.40
CA ALA A 131 -6.06 15.08 5.80
C ALA A 131 -4.86 14.71 6.67
N LEU A 132 -4.95 14.90 7.98
CA LEU A 132 -3.93 14.46 8.94
C LEU A 132 -3.78 12.93 8.91
N GLN A 133 -4.89 12.21 8.90
CA GLN A 133 -4.91 10.74 8.89
C GLN A 133 -4.40 10.14 7.56
N ASN A 134 -4.68 10.78 6.43
CA ASN A 134 -4.17 10.39 5.12
C ASN A 134 -2.69 10.77 4.93
N SER A 135 -2.26 11.90 5.48
CA SER A 135 -0.88 12.40 5.35
C SER A 135 0.16 11.56 6.08
N SER A 136 -0.25 10.80 7.10
CA SER A 136 0.71 10.17 7.98
C SER A 136 1.25 8.84 7.45
N GLY A 137 0.53 8.16 6.54
CA GLY A 137 0.89 6.80 6.08
C GLY A 137 1.12 5.83 7.24
N GLU A 138 0.70 6.21 8.45
CA GLU A 138 1.10 5.58 9.70
C GLU A 138 0.55 4.17 9.76
N TYR A 139 -0.67 3.96 9.24
CA TYR A 139 -1.27 2.64 9.21
C TYR A 139 -0.43 1.61 8.43
N LEU A 140 0.03 1.97 7.23
CA LEU A 140 0.91 1.10 6.43
C LEU A 140 2.26 0.92 7.11
N ARG A 141 2.83 2.01 7.63
CA ARG A 141 4.11 1.98 8.34
C ARG A 141 4.04 1.07 9.57
N HIS A 142 3.02 1.21 10.41
CA HIS A 142 2.79 0.35 11.56
C HIS A 142 2.58 -1.10 11.12
N ALA A 143 1.76 -1.38 10.09
CA ALA A 143 1.54 -2.76 9.63
C ALA A 143 2.83 -3.45 9.12
N LEU A 144 3.81 -2.68 8.63
CA LEU A 144 5.09 -3.19 8.13
C LEU A 144 6.19 -3.27 9.20
N MET A 145 6.09 -2.49 10.28
CA MET A 145 7.09 -2.48 11.36
C MET A 145 7.19 -3.83 12.08
N SER A 146 8.39 -4.19 12.52
CA SER A 146 8.60 -5.33 13.41
C SER A 146 7.99 -5.06 14.79
N LYS A 147 7.77 -6.13 15.56
CA LYS A 147 7.32 -6.06 16.96
C LYS A 147 8.17 -5.09 17.77
N ASP A 148 9.49 -5.27 17.74
CA ASP A 148 10.40 -4.46 18.55
C ASP A 148 10.41 -2.99 18.12
N ALA A 149 10.33 -2.73 16.81
CA ALA A 149 10.25 -1.37 16.29
C ALA A 149 8.95 -0.66 16.71
N LYS A 150 7.83 -1.37 16.76
CA LYS A 150 6.55 -0.82 17.26
C LYS A 150 6.64 -0.50 18.74
N MET A 151 7.17 -1.42 19.54
CA MET A 151 7.37 -1.22 20.97
C MET A 151 8.27 0.00 21.25
N GLU A 152 9.38 0.12 20.53
CA GLU A 152 10.28 1.26 20.68
C GLU A 152 9.61 2.58 20.30
N LEU A 153 8.85 2.61 19.19
CA LEU A 153 8.10 3.79 18.78
C LEU A 153 7.05 4.19 19.83
N MET A 154 6.29 3.24 20.35
CA MET A 154 5.30 3.50 21.41
C MET A 154 5.96 4.01 22.69
N ALA A 155 7.07 3.39 23.12
CA ALA A 155 7.82 3.84 24.28
C ALA A 155 8.36 5.26 24.10
N ARG A 156 8.80 5.61 22.89
CA ARG A 156 9.27 6.97 22.54
C ARG A 156 8.14 8.00 22.60
N ILE A 157 6.99 7.68 22.02
CA ILE A 157 5.79 8.54 22.02
C ILE A 157 5.29 8.75 23.46
N LEU A 158 5.11 7.67 24.23
CA LEU A 158 4.72 7.75 25.65
C LEU A 158 5.74 8.55 26.47
N GLY A 159 7.04 8.34 26.23
CA GLY A 159 8.10 9.10 26.88
C GLY A 159 8.03 10.60 26.56
N GLN A 160 7.72 10.97 25.32
CA GLN A 160 7.53 12.36 24.93
C GLN A 160 6.31 12.98 25.60
N HIS A 161 5.16 12.30 25.57
CA HIS A 161 3.95 12.80 26.22
C HIS A 161 4.13 12.94 27.73
N SER A 162 4.79 11.97 28.38
CA SER A 162 5.13 12.04 29.79
C SER A 162 5.99 13.26 30.12
N ARG A 163 7.03 13.55 29.33
CA ARG A 163 7.86 14.77 29.50
C ARG A 163 7.06 16.05 29.29
N ASN A 164 6.18 16.08 28.28
CA ASN A 164 5.34 17.25 28.02
C ASN A 164 4.36 17.50 29.17
N THR A 165 3.67 16.46 29.65
CA THR A 165 2.79 16.55 30.82
C THR A 165 3.55 17.02 32.06
N GLU A 166 4.77 16.55 32.28
CA GLU A 166 5.60 16.98 33.41
C GLU A 166 6.04 18.44 33.29
N ALA A 167 6.33 18.94 32.08
CA ALA A 167 6.63 20.34 31.85
C ALA A 167 5.42 21.25 32.18
N ILE A 168 4.22 20.87 31.73
CA ILE A 168 2.99 21.61 32.03
C ILE A 168 2.70 21.55 33.53
N ARG A 169 2.91 20.40 34.18
CA ARG A 169 2.72 20.23 35.62
C ARG A 169 3.64 21.14 36.43
N ARG A 170 4.91 21.29 36.02
CA ARG A 170 5.85 22.22 36.65
C ARG A 170 5.40 23.67 36.53
N ALA A 171 4.99 24.09 35.32
CA ALA A 171 4.44 25.43 35.12
C ALA A 171 3.17 25.67 35.96
N ASN A 172 2.29 24.68 36.07
CA ASN A 172 1.11 24.80 36.93
C ASN A 172 1.47 24.83 38.43
N ALA A 173 2.51 24.12 38.86
CA ALA A 173 3.00 24.19 40.24
C ALA A 173 3.58 25.58 40.58
N GLU A 174 4.27 26.21 39.63
CA GLU A 174 4.71 27.60 39.75
C GLU A 174 3.53 28.56 39.89
N ASN A 175 2.46 28.37 39.10
CA ASN A 175 1.22 29.13 39.23
C ASN A 175 0.56 28.93 40.61
N GLN A 176 0.52 27.70 41.11
CA GLN A 176 0.01 27.43 42.46
C GLN A 176 0.86 28.07 43.55
N ALA A 177 2.18 28.12 43.40
CA ALA A 177 3.05 28.85 44.32
C ALA A 177 2.74 30.35 44.33
N LEU A 178 2.49 30.96 43.16
CA LEU A 178 2.07 32.36 43.07
C LEU A 178 0.70 32.59 43.71
N ILE A 179 -0.23 31.66 43.55
CA ILE A 179 -1.55 31.71 44.22
C ILE A 179 -1.41 31.57 45.74
N ALA A 180 -0.48 30.73 46.21
CA ALA A 180 -0.14 30.62 47.63
C ALA A 180 0.48 31.93 48.15
N VAL A 181 1.33 32.62 47.37
CA VAL A 181 1.85 33.96 47.72
C VAL A 181 0.73 34.95 48.00
N ALA A 182 -0.38 34.86 47.26
CA ALA A 182 -1.53 35.76 47.42
C ALA A 182 -2.44 35.40 48.60
N SER A 183 -2.46 34.13 49.02
CA SER A 183 -3.47 33.59 49.95
C SER A 183 -2.90 33.23 51.33
N ASP A 184 -1.64 32.80 51.39
CA ASP A 184 -0.94 32.42 52.62
C ASP A 184 -0.15 33.61 53.18
N ASN A 185 -0.20 33.75 54.50
CA ASN A 185 0.50 34.79 55.26
C ASN A 185 1.73 34.23 56.00
N SER A 186 2.24 33.07 55.61
CA SER A 186 3.51 32.56 56.11
C SER A 186 4.66 33.51 55.77
N LYS A 187 5.72 33.50 56.61
CA LYS A 187 6.87 34.42 56.48
C LYS A 187 7.52 34.35 55.09
N LEU A 188 7.57 33.16 54.48
CA LEU A 188 8.12 32.94 53.15
C LEU A 188 7.32 33.70 52.08
N PHE A 189 6.00 33.54 52.09
CA PHE A 189 5.12 34.15 51.10
C PHE A 189 4.95 35.66 51.28
N LEU A 190 4.98 36.15 52.53
CA LEU A 190 5.04 37.60 52.78
C LEU A 190 6.33 38.23 52.25
N SER A 191 7.47 37.56 52.44
CA SER A 191 8.76 38.02 51.89
C SER A 191 8.74 38.00 50.36
N LEU A 192 8.19 36.96 49.74
CA LEU A 192 8.07 36.86 48.29
C LEU A 192 7.08 37.89 47.72
N ARG A 193 5.94 38.14 48.39
CA ARG A 193 4.98 39.19 48.03
C ARG A 193 5.64 40.57 48.03
N ALA A 194 6.47 40.86 49.03
CA ALA A 194 7.24 42.10 49.11
C ALA A 194 8.32 42.20 48.02
N GLN A 195 9.06 41.11 47.75
CA GLN A 195 10.07 41.08 46.66
C GLN A 195 9.46 41.29 45.27
N LEU A 196 8.27 40.74 45.04
CA LEU A 196 7.54 40.87 43.77
C LEU A 196 6.78 42.21 43.67
N GLY A 197 6.69 42.99 44.76
CA GLY A 197 5.99 44.27 44.77
C GLY A 197 4.48 44.17 44.53
N LEU A 198 3.84 43.06 44.95
CA LEU A 198 2.43 42.81 44.68
C LEU A 198 1.51 43.66 45.56
N THR A 199 0.51 44.32 44.95
CA THR A 199 -0.54 45.03 45.71
C THR A 199 -1.61 44.08 46.23
N ASN A 200 -2.43 44.56 47.17
CA ASN A 200 -3.53 43.78 47.72
C ASN A 200 -4.59 43.44 46.65
N GLU A 201 -4.88 44.36 45.72
CA GLU A 201 -5.81 44.13 44.61
C GLU A 201 -5.26 43.05 43.64
N GLN A 202 -3.96 43.08 43.38
CA GLN A 202 -3.30 42.05 42.57
C GLN A 202 -3.34 40.68 43.26
N CYS A 203 -3.07 40.62 44.57
CA CYS A 203 -3.18 39.39 45.35
C CYS A 203 -4.61 38.83 45.30
N GLN A 204 -5.63 39.69 45.46
CA GLN A 204 -7.02 39.25 45.41
C GLN A 204 -7.41 38.69 44.03
N ARG A 205 -6.93 39.29 42.95
CA ARG A 205 -7.14 38.75 41.58
C ARG A 205 -6.43 37.42 41.38
N ILE A 206 -5.20 37.28 41.87
CA ILE A 206 -4.41 36.04 41.75
C ILE A 206 -5.10 34.91 42.54
N ALA A 207 -5.60 35.18 43.74
CA ALA A 207 -6.29 34.20 44.58
C ALA A 207 -7.52 33.60 43.91
N ASN A 208 -8.22 34.37 43.05
CA ASN A 208 -9.40 33.89 42.32
C ASN A 208 -9.10 32.74 41.35
N PHE A 209 -7.85 32.55 40.91
CA PHE A 209 -7.47 31.46 40.01
C PHE A 209 -7.24 30.12 40.72
N ASN A 210 -7.32 30.07 42.06
CA ASN A 210 -7.02 28.87 42.86
C ASN A 210 -7.81 27.63 42.42
N ALA A 211 -9.12 27.78 42.20
CA ALA A 211 -9.97 26.65 41.80
C ALA A 211 -9.55 26.07 40.43
N SER A 212 -9.28 26.93 39.45
CA SER A 212 -8.86 26.51 38.10
C SER A 212 -7.50 25.82 38.12
N ALA A 213 -6.51 26.40 38.80
CA ALA A 213 -5.16 25.83 38.88
C ALA A 213 -5.13 24.50 39.65
N SER A 214 -5.99 24.34 40.65
CA SER A 214 -6.16 23.09 41.39
C SER A 214 -6.82 22.00 40.55
N GLU A 215 -7.85 22.35 39.78
CA GLU A 215 -8.51 21.41 38.88
C GLU A 215 -7.56 20.93 37.77
N GLU A 216 -6.78 21.84 37.19
CA GLU A 216 -5.77 21.51 36.18
C GLU A 216 -4.69 20.58 36.74
N ALA A 217 -4.21 20.84 37.97
CA ALA A 217 -3.26 19.95 38.65
C ALA A 217 -3.82 18.52 38.79
N ARG A 218 -5.09 18.40 39.18
CA ARG A 218 -5.76 17.09 39.30
C ARG A 218 -5.83 16.38 37.94
N LYS A 219 -6.21 17.08 36.88
CA LYS A 219 -6.25 16.53 35.51
C LYS A 219 -4.87 16.04 35.05
N LEU A 220 -3.83 16.85 35.30
CA LEU A 220 -2.45 16.49 34.95
C LEU A 220 -1.94 15.28 35.74
N ASP A 221 -2.31 15.13 37.02
CA ASP A 221 -1.95 13.93 37.80
C ASP A 221 -2.62 12.66 37.28
N VAL A 222 -3.90 12.75 36.88
CA VAL A 222 -4.61 11.63 36.23
C VAL A 222 -3.91 11.23 34.92
N ILE A 223 -3.59 12.19 34.06
CA ILE A 223 -2.88 11.92 32.80
C ILE A 223 -1.52 11.26 33.06
N ARG A 224 -0.77 11.77 34.06
CA ARG A 224 0.51 11.17 34.46
C ARG A 224 0.34 9.71 34.90
N LYS A 225 -0.65 9.41 35.75
CA LYS A 225 -0.97 8.05 36.19
C LYS A 225 -1.34 7.15 35.01
N CYS A 226 -2.13 7.63 34.06
CA CYS A 226 -2.45 6.90 32.84
C CYS A 226 -1.19 6.55 32.04
N PHE A 227 -0.29 7.50 31.81
CA PHE A 227 0.95 7.22 31.08
C PHE A 227 1.89 6.27 31.83
N SER A 228 1.96 6.39 33.16
CA SER A 228 2.71 5.43 33.99
C SER A 228 2.12 4.02 33.89
N ALA A 229 0.80 3.87 33.98
CA ALA A 229 0.11 2.58 33.86
C ALA A 229 0.27 1.97 32.46
N LEU A 230 0.10 2.77 31.41
CA LEU A 230 0.32 2.36 30.01
C LEU A 230 1.74 1.83 29.77
N ARG A 231 2.73 2.40 30.47
CA ARG A 231 4.12 1.98 30.38
C ARG A 231 4.43 0.75 31.24
N ALA A 232 3.76 0.58 32.37
CA ALA A 232 4.01 -0.51 33.31
C ALA A 232 3.34 -1.83 32.88
N HIS A 233 2.14 -1.75 32.30
CA HIS A 233 1.32 -2.93 32.02
C HIS A 233 1.36 -3.38 30.56
N ASP A 234 2.20 -2.76 29.73
CA ASP A 234 2.27 -3.04 28.30
C ASP A 234 0.89 -3.08 27.62
N TRP A 235 -0.09 -2.27 28.06
CA TRP A 235 -1.46 -2.30 27.53
C TRP A 235 -1.54 -2.02 26.03
N LEU A 236 -0.54 -1.31 25.50
CA LEU A 236 -0.41 -1.06 24.07
C LEU A 236 0.19 -2.24 23.30
N TYR A 237 0.67 -3.27 24.00
CA TYR A 237 1.11 -4.53 23.42
C TYR A 237 -0.06 -5.51 23.33
N VAL A 238 -0.52 -5.76 22.10
CA VAL A 238 -1.57 -6.75 21.83
C VAL A 238 -0.99 -7.95 21.06
N PRO A 239 -0.48 -8.98 21.76
CA PRO A 239 0.25 -10.10 21.13
C PRO A 239 -0.58 -10.86 20.09
N GLY A 240 -1.90 -10.94 20.28
CA GLY A 240 -2.81 -11.56 19.32
C GLY A 240 -2.85 -10.83 17.97
N ILE A 241 -2.96 -9.50 18.01
CA ILE A 241 -2.98 -8.66 16.81
C ILE A 241 -1.65 -8.78 16.06
N GLU A 242 -0.52 -8.74 16.77
CA GLU A 242 0.80 -8.90 16.14
C GLU A 242 0.98 -10.27 15.49
N THR A 243 0.47 -11.34 16.12
CA THR A 243 0.56 -12.69 15.56
C THR A 243 -0.24 -12.80 14.26
N ILE A 244 -1.47 -12.27 14.25
CA ILE A 244 -2.34 -12.27 13.07
C ILE A 244 -1.73 -11.42 11.94
N LEU A 245 -1.24 -10.21 12.26
CA LEU A 245 -0.57 -9.34 11.29
C LEU A 245 0.65 -10.03 10.69
N HIS A 246 1.48 -10.66 11.52
CA HIS A 246 2.68 -11.37 11.09
C HIS A 246 2.33 -12.55 10.17
N GLN A 247 1.34 -13.37 10.53
CA GLN A 247 0.87 -14.48 9.70
C GLN A 247 0.32 -13.96 8.36
N THR A 248 -0.58 -12.98 8.39
CA THR A 248 -1.20 -12.39 7.20
C THR A 248 -0.14 -11.83 6.24
N ARG A 249 0.87 -11.11 6.78
CA ARG A 249 1.98 -10.57 6.01
C ARG A 249 2.83 -11.65 5.35
N ASN A 250 3.03 -12.78 6.02
CA ASN A 250 3.88 -13.87 5.50
C ASN A 250 3.13 -14.80 4.54
N THR A 251 1.81 -14.88 4.62
CA THR A 251 0.98 -15.68 3.68
C THR A 251 0.77 -14.96 2.35
N MET A 252 0.74 -13.62 2.35
CA MET A 252 0.46 -12.80 1.16
C MET A 252 1.76 -12.30 0.51
N THR A 253 1.72 -12.04 -0.80
CA THR A 253 2.78 -11.24 -1.44
C THR A 253 2.73 -9.80 -0.91
N PRO A 254 3.86 -9.05 -0.91
CA PRO A 254 3.88 -7.66 -0.45
C PRO A 254 2.83 -6.77 -1.15
N HIS A 255 2.59 -6.99 -2.44
CA HIS A 255 1.57 -6.27 -3.21
C HIS A 255 0.15 -6.63 -2.77
N GLN A 256 -0.14 -7.90 -2.49
CA GLN A 256 -1.45 -8.32 -1.97
C GLN A 256 -1.70 -7.74 -0.57
N PHE A 257 -0.67 -7.72 0.28
CA PHE A 257 -0.75 -7.14 1.61
C PHE A 257 -0.98 -5.62 1.57
N GLN A 258 -0.26 -4.89 0.72
CA GLN A 258 -0.50 -3.45 0.53
C GLN A 258 -1.92 -3.18 0.04
N LYS A 259 -2.41 -3.94 -0.95
CA LYS A 259 -3.77 -3.82 -1.45
C LYS A 259 -4.82 -4.09 -0.36
N LEU A 260 -4.60 -5.10 0.49
CA LEU A 260 -5.45 -5.38 1.64
C LEU A 260 -5.50 -4.18 2.59
N LEU A 261 -4.34 -3.62 2.95
CA LEU A 261 -4.28 -2.47 3.87
C LEU A 261 -4.99 -1.24 3.30
N SER A 262 -4.76 -0.92 2.02
CA SER A 262 -5.45 0.17 1.34
C SER A 262 -6.97 -0.06 1.31
N TRP A 263 -7.40 -1.28 0.97
CA TRP A 263 -8.82 -1.64 0.97
C TRP A 263 -9.44 -1.53 2.37
N SER A 264 -8.74 -1.99 3.42
CA SER A 264 -9.24 -1.91 4.80
C SER A 264 -9.43 -0.47 5.28
N VAL A 265 -8.55 0.45 4.87
CA VAL A 265 -8.69 1.88 5.19
C VAL A 265 -9.91 2.47 4.49
N GLU A 266 -10.09 2.18 3.19
CA GLU A 266 -11.20 2.69 2.39
C GLU A 266 -12.57 2.13 2.84
N ASN A 267 -12.58 0.92 3.38
CA ASN A 267 -13.80 0.22 3.82
C ASN A 267 -13.97 0.22 5.35
N ARG A 268 -13.21 1.06 6.06
CA ARG A 268 -13.24 1.15 7.53
C ARG A 268 -14.65 1.28 8.12
N PRO A 269 -15.55 2.14 7.59
CA PRO A 269 -16.90 2.26 8.14
C PRO A 269 -17.71 0.96 8.08
N SER A 270 -17.50 0.16 7.02
CA SER A 270 -18.16 -1.13 6.86
C SER A 270 -17.52 -2.19 7.76
N ILE A 271 -16.20 -2.14 7.96
CA ILE A 271 -15.48 -3.04 8.87
C ILE A 271 -15.90 -2.78 10.32
N ASP A 272 -16.05 -1.52 10.73
CA ASP A 272 -16.46 -1.15 12.08
C ASP A 272 -17.89 -1.61 12.42
N GLN A 273 -18.73 -1.83 11.41
CA GLN A 273 -20.09 -2.38 11.56
C GLN A 273 -20.12 -3.90 11.70
N LEU A 274 -19.01 -4.59 11.42
CA LEU A 274 -18.94 -6.04 11.60
C LEU A 274 -18.92 -6.35 13.10
N GLN A 275 -20.09 -6.68 13.65
CA GLN A 275 -20.21 -7.15 15.02
C GLN A 275 -19.56 -8.53 15.15
N PHE A 276 -18.33 -8.58 15.64
CA PHE A 276 -17.58 -9.83 15.76
C PHE A 276 -17.80 -10.59 17.08
N VAL A 277 -18.75 -10.19 17.93
CA VAL A 277 -19.08 -10.96 19.14
C VAL A 277 -20.59 -11.03 19.37
N SER A 278 -21.15 -12.24 19.25
CA SER A 278 -22.30 -12.63 20.06
C SER A 278 -21.82 -12.79 21.49
N THR A 279 -21.87 -11.73 22.30
CA THR A 279 -21.71 -11.87 23.75
C THR A 279 -23.08 -12.28 24.33
N PRO A 280 -23.20 -13.40 25.06
CA PRO A 280 -24.33 -13.54 25.96
C PRO A 280 -24.26 -12.36 26.93
N SER A 281 -25.41 -11.76 27.21
CA SER A 281 -25.59 -10.58 28.04
C SER A 281 -24.93 -10.72 29.41
N VAL A 282 -23.63 -10.45 29.50
CA VAL A 282 -23.01 -10.04 30.74
C VAL A 282 -22.96 -8.54 30.63
N CYS A 283 -23.90 -7.92 31.35
CA CYS A 283 -23.98 -6.50 31.62
C CYS A 283 -22.57 -5.91 31.63
N GLU A 284 -22.35 -4.85 30.85
CA GLU A 284 -21.22 -3.94 31.00
C GLU A 284 -21.19 -3.46 32.45
N GLN A 285 -20.64 -4.26 33.36
CA GLN A 285 -20.24 -3.78 34.65
C GLN A 285 -19.00 -2.96 34.37
N ASP A 286 -19.17 -1.64 34.55
CA ASP A 286 -18.16 -0.61 34.65
C ASP A 286 -16.73 -1.18 34.55
N LEU A 287 -16.08 -0.91 33.43
CA LEU A 287 -14.63 -1.04 33.30
C LEU A 287 -13.98 -0.03 34.26
N THR A 288 -13.95 -0.38 35.55
CA THR A 288 -13.21 0.37 36.56
C THR A 288 -11.73 0.19 36.29
N PHE A 289 -11.08 1.25 35.81
CA PHE A 289 -9.62 1.33 35.75
C PHE A 289 -9.09 1.39 37.19
N ILE A 290 -8.68 0.23 37.70
CA ILE A 290 -7.98 0.12 38.97
C ILE A 290 -6.53 0.49 38.71
N PHE A 291 -6.11 1.67 39.16
CA PHE A 291 -4.71 2.04 39.19
C PHE A 291 -4.06 1.33 40.38
N SER A 292 -3.05 0.50 40.12
CA SER A 292 -2.21 -0.06 41.19
C SER A 292 -1.52 1.09 41.92
N GLU A 293 -1.68 1.15 43.24
CA GLU A 293 -0.90 2.02 44.10
C GLU A 293 0.51 1.42 44.25
N ASP A 294 1.50 2.08 43.66
CA ASP A 294 2.91 2.03 44.09
C ASP A 294 3.44 3.47 44.17
#